data_AF-A0A372Z4B6-F1
#
_entry.id   AF-A0A372Z4B6-F1
#
_cell.length_a   1.000
_cell.length_b   1.000
_cell.length_c   1.000
_cell.angle_alpha   90.00
_cell.angle_beta   90.00
_cell.angle_gamma   90.00
#
_symmetry.space_group_name_H-M   'P 1'
#
loop_
_entity.id
_entity.type
_entity.pdbx_description
1 polymer ?
#
loop_
_entity_poly.entity_id
_entity_poly.type
_entity_poly.pdbx_seq_one_letter_code
_entity_poly.pdbx_strand_id
1 'polypeptide(L)'
;MNKKIDFNDIPKNYLYCTHNKCPRRNECLRHQATLCIPQNVPDFRTVNPNHIIGNENNCRFFNPYCTSRFACGIDHILDNIPYSTAITIRKELYSLMGRSMFYRIRNKERMLHPDEQKQITAVFLKHGIENKPEFDKYIDLFDW
;
A
#
# COMPACT_ATOMS: atom_id res chain seq x y z
N MET A 1 -18.02 -3.02 7.92
CA MET A 1 -17.30 -3.69 9.04
C MET A 1 -15.92 -3.08 9.10
N ASN A 2 -15.56 -2.39 10.19
CA ASN A 2 -14.23 -1.81 10.31
C ASN A 2 -13.23 -2.95 10.51
N LYS A 3 -12.41 -3.21 9.49
CA LYS A 3 -11.27 -4.13 9.60
C LYS A 3 -10.46 -3.72 10.84
N LYS A 4 -10.09 -4.67 11.69
CA LYS A 4 -9.23 -4.40 12.85
C LYS A 4 -7.78 -4.49 12.43
N ILE A 5 -6.92 -3.66 13.01
CA ILE A 5 -5.48 -3.76 12.82
C ILE A 5 -4.99 -5.04 13.50
N ASP A 6 -4.32 -5.91 12.75
CA ASP A 6 -3.48 -6.96 13.31
C ASP A 6 -2.07 -6.40 13.49
N PHE A 7 -1.47 -6.62 14.67
CA PHE A 7 -0.10 -6.16 14.94
C PHE A 7 0.92 -6.76 13.97
N ASN A 8 0.69 -8.00 13.49
CA ASN A 8 1.59 -8.67 12.56
C ASN A 8 1.57 -8.05 11.15
N ASP A 9 0.52 -7.32 10.80
CA ASP A 9 0.40 -6.62 9.52
C ASP A 9 1.13 -5.26 9.51
N ILE A 10 1.57 -4.76 10.67
CA ILE A 10 2.22 -3.46 10.79
C ILE A 10 3.67 -3.55 10.27
N PRO A 11 4.12 -2.62 9.40
CA PRO A 11 5.49 -2.63 8.92
C PRO A 11 6.50 -2.52 10.07
N LYS A 12 7.58 -3.32 10.01
CA LYS A 12 8.64 -3.35 11.05
C LYS A 12 9.23 -1.98 11.38
N ASN A 13 9.27 -1.07 10.41
CA ASN A 13 9.84 0.27 10.55
C ASN A 13 8.78 1.38 10.69
N TYR A 14 7.54 1.02 11.02
CA TYR A 14 6.46 1.97 11.15
C TYR A 14 6.67 2.94 12.32
N LEU A 15 6.36 4.23 12.09
CA LEU A 15 6.36 5.25 13.14
C LEU A 15 4.96 5.33 13.77
N TYR A 16 4.88 4.98 15.05
CA TYR A 16 3.68 5.06 15.86
C TYR A 16 3.42 6.49 16.35
N CYS A 17 2.25 6.74 16.95
CA CYS A 17 1.92 8.03 17.56
C CYS A 17 1.21 7.85 18.91
N THR A 18 1.86 8.31 19.98
CA THR A 18 1.34 8.22 21.36
C THR A 18 0.60 9.48 21.82
N HIS A 19 0.38 10.46 20.93
CA HIS A 19 -0.26 11.73 21.31
C HIS A 19 -1.78 11.58 21.53
N ASN A 20 -2.16 11.14 22.73
CA ASN A 20 -3.54 10.83 23.10
C ASN A 20 -4.50 12.03 23.13
N LYS A 21 -3.97 13.27 23.23
CA LYS A 21 -4.79 14.49 23.22
C LYS A 21 -5.12 14.98 21.80
N CYS A 22 -4.59 14.34 20.76
CA CYS A 22 -4.87 14.70 19.38
C CYS A 22 -6.38 14.58 19.08
N PRO A 23 -7.02 15.61 18.48
CA PRO A 23 -8.43 15.53 18.08
C PRO A 23 -8.65 14.52 16.96
N ARG A 24 -7.64 14.29 16.10
CA ARG A 24 -7.70 13.39 14.94
C ARG A 24 -7.29 11.95 15.24
N ARG A 25 -7.10 11.59 16.51
CA ARG A 25 -6.52 10.29 16.91
C ARG A 25 -7.31 9.07 16.42
N ASN A 26 -8.64 9.19 16.36
CA ASN A 26 -9.52 8.11 15.90
C ASN A 26 -9.48 7.92 14.37
N GLU A 27 -9.02 8.93 13.65
CA GLU A 27 -8.88 8.94 12.19
C GLU A 27 -7.42 8.76 11.76
N CYS A 28 -6.49 8.54 12.71
CA CYS A 28 -5.06 8.46 12.45
C CYS A 28 -4.56 7.03 12.64
N LEU A 29 -4.15 6.38 11.55
CA LEU A 29 -3.62 5.02 11.55
C LEU A 29 -2.45 4.85 12.52
N ARG A 30 -1.56 5.86 12.63
CA ARG A 30 -0.42 5.81 13.56
C ARG A 30 -0.83 5.69 15.02
N HIS A 31 -1.90 6.38 15.41
CA HIS A 31 -2.42 6.32 16.78
C HIS A 31 -3.18 5.02 17.01
N GLN A 32 -4.04 4.62 16.07
CA GLN A 32 -4.76 3.35 16.14
C GLN A 32 -3.80 2.15 16.22
N ALA A 33 -2.71 2.17 15.47
CA ALA A 33 -1.66 1.15 15.52
C ALA A 33 -0.99 1.06 16.89
N THR A 34 -0.80 2.19 17.58
CA THR A 34 -0.25 2.21 18.96
C THR A 34 -1.14 1.48 19.95
N LEU A 35 -2.47 1.55 19.78
CA LEU A 35 -3.43 0.87 20.65
C LEU A 35 -3.39 -0.66 20.49
N CYS A 36 -2.83 -1.16 19.39
CA CYS A 36 -2.74 -2.59 19.09
C CYS A 36 -1.42 -3.22 19.54
N ILE A 37 -0.48 -2.45 20.11
CA ILE A 37 0.84 -2.95 20.52
C ILE A 37 0.68 -3.92 21.70
N PRO A 38 1.11 -5.20 21.56
CA PRO A 38 1.09 -6.16 22.65
C PRO A 38 2.06 -5.82 23.78
N GLN A 39 1.76 -6.25 25.02
CA GLN A 39 2.63 -6.00 26.19
C GLN A 39 4.02 -6.64 26.09
N ASN A 40 4.16 -7.72 25.31
CA ASN A 40 5.44 -8.41 25.13
C ASN A 40 6.36 -7.71 24.10
N VAL A 41 5.93 -6.60 23.48
CA VAL A 41 6.78 -5.79 22.61
C VAL A 41 7.61 -4.85 23.48
N PRO A 42 8.95 -5.02 23.54
CA PRO A 42 9.79 -4.29 24.49
C PRO A 42 9.95 -2.81 24.11
N ASP A 43 9.98 -2.50 22.82
CA ASP A 43 10.17 -1.15 22.30
C ASP A 43 9.47 -0.94 20.95
N PHE A 44 9.17 0.32 20.65
CA PHE A 44 8.62 0.74 19.36
C PHE A 44 9.02 2.18 19.08
N ARG A 45 9.06 2.57 17.79
CA ARG A 45 9.42 3.93 17.37
C ARG A 45 8.19 4.81 17.26
N THR A 46 8.17 5.92 17.99
CA THR A 46 7.09 6.91 17.90
C THR A 46 7.57 8.22 17.30
N VAL A 47 6.67 8.93 16.63
CA VAL A 47 6.84 10.35 16.36
C VAL A 47 6.95 11.12 17.68
N ASN A 48 7.80 12.14 17.71
CA ASN A 48 7.91 13.03 18.86
C ASN A 48 6.67 13.94 18.93
N PRO A 49 5.82 13.84 19.98
CA PRO A 49 4.58 14.60 20.08
C PRO A 49 4.77 16.13 20.08
N ASN A 50 5.94 16.64 20.49
CA ASN A 50 6.22 18.08 20.49
C ASN A 50 6.23 18.69 19.07
N HIS A 51 6.36 17.88 18.02
CA HIS A 51 6.22 18.32 16.63
C HIS A 51 4.78 18.24 16.10
N ILE A 52 3.82 17.82 16.93
CA ILE A 52 2.40 17.66 16.59
C ILE A 52 1.54 18.63 17.40
N ILE A 53 1.88 18.82 18.68
CA ILE A 53 1.15 19.69 19.60
C ILE A 53 1.02 21.11 19.03
N GLY A 54 -0.21 21.62 18.96
CA GLY A 54 -0.52 22.94 18.41
C GLY A 54 -0.61 22.99 16.87
N ASN A 55 -0.33 21.89 16.18
CA ASN A 55 -0.47 21.78 14.73
C ASN A 55 -1.15 20.46 14.30
N GLU A 56 -2.10 19.98 15.10
CA GLU A 56 -2.75 18.67 14.93
C GLU A 56 -3.52 18.59 13.60
N ASN A 57 -4.09 19.72 13.15
CA ASN A 57 -4.86 19.81 11.91
C ASN A 57 -3.98 19.74 10.64
N ASN A 58 -2.73 20.22 10.70
CA ASN A 58 -1.77 20.15 9.58
C ASN A 58 -0.58 19.23 9.89
N CYS A 59 -0.84 18.17 10.65
CA CYS A 59 0.19 17.22 11.07
C CYS A 59 0.78 16.49 9.85
N ARG A 60 2.07 16.71 9.56
CA ARG A 60 2.82 16.00 8.50
C ARG A 60 2.91 14.49 8.69
N PHE A 61 2.67 14.01 9.90
CA PHE A 61 2.67 12.58 10.24
C PHE A 61 1.27 11.96 10.20
N PHE A 62 0.23 12.74 9.94
CA PHE A 62 -1.12 12.22 9.82
C PHE A 62 -1.17 11.17 8.71
N ASN A 63 -1.59 9.96 9.05
CA ASN A 63 -1.90 8.92 8.10
C ASN A 63 -3.37 8.51 8.33
N PRO A 64 -4.27 8.66 7.33
CA PRO A 64 -5.67 8.29 7.48
C PRO A 64 -5.87 6.85 7.95
N TYR A 65 -6.78 6.65 8.90
CA TYR A 65 -7.19 5.32 9.33
C TYR A 65 -8.19 4.73 8.33
N CYS A 66 -7.68 4.27 7.19
CA CYS A 66 -8.47 3.64 6.14
C CYS A 66 -7.75 2.44 5.52
N THR A 67 -8.52 1.63 4.79
CA THR A 67 -7.98 0.56 3.97
C THR A 67 -7.98 0.96 2.51
N SER A 68 -6.92 0.57 1.81
CA SER A 68 -6.77 0.69 0.36
C SER A 68 -6.95 -0.69 -0.28
N ARG A 69 -7.47 -0.73 -1.52
CA ARG A 69 -7.70 -1.97 -2.27
C ARG A 69 -6.46 -2.38 -3.05
N PHE A 70 -5.63 -3.23 -2.46
CA PHE A 70 -4.41 -3.73 -3.09
C PHE A 70 -4.72 -4.85 -4.09
N ALA A 71 -3.87 -5.00 -5.08
CA ALA A 71 -3.93 -6.09 -6.04
C ALA A 71 -2.81 -7.11 -5.76
N CYS A 72 -3.07 -8.38 -6.06
CA CYS A 72 -2.16 -9.50 -5.84
C CYS A 72 -2.09 -10.33 -7.11
N GLY A 73 -0.87 -10.59 -7.59
CA GLY A 73 -0.66 -11.44 -8.75
C GLY A 73 -0.94 -10.73 -10.07
N ILE A 74 -0.17 -11.12 -11.08
CA ILE A 74 -0.21 -10.61 -12.46
C ILE A 74 0.01 -11.75 -13.45
N ASP A 75 -0.33 -12.98 -13.06
CA ASP A 75 -0.02 -14.17 -13.86
C ASP A 75 -0.70 -14.11 -15.24
N HIS A 76 -1.92 -13.59 -15.27
CA HIS A 76 -2.77 -13.54 -16.45
C HIS A 76 -2.87 -12.14 -17.07
N ILE A 77 -2.08 -11.17 -16.58
CA ILE A 77 -2.24 -9.75 -16.94
C ILE A 77 -1.99 -9.48 -18.44
N LEU A 78 -1.34 -10.41 -19.15
CA LEU A 78 -0.99 -10.28 -20.58
C LEU A 78 -1.69 -11.31 -21.48
N ASP A 79 -2.54 -12.18 -20.95
CA ASP A 79 -3.03 -13.37 -21.67
C ASP A 79 -3.90 -13.02 -22.89
N ASN A 80 -4.69 -11.95 -22.78
CA ASN A 80 -5.60 -11.50 -23.85
C ASN A 80 -4.97 -10.44 -24.77
N ILE A 81 -3.64 -10.29 -24.76
CA ILE A 81 -2.92 -9.28 -25.53
C ILE A 81 -2.19 -9.94 -26.72
N PRO A 82 -2.22 -9.35 -27.93
CA PRO A 82 -1.40 -9.82 -29.04
C PRO A 82 0.07 -9.96 -28.65
N TYR A 83 0.70 -11.06 -29.06
CA TYR A 83 2.04 -11.44 -28.59
C TYR A 83 3.11 -10.35 -28.74
N SER A 84 3.13 -9.64 -29.89
CA SER A 84 4.07 -8.54 -30.13
C SER A 84 3.88 -7.38 -29.13
N THR A 85 2.62 -7.00 -28.87
CA THR A 85 2.27 -5.98 -27.88
C THR A 85 2.58 -6.44 -26.46
N ALA A 86 2.29 -7.70 -26.12
CA ALA A 86 2.59 -8.28 -24.82
C ALA A 86 4.10 -8.26 -24.50
N ILE A 87 4.97 -8.51 -25.48
CA ILE A 87 6.44 -8.37 -25.30
C ILE A 87 6.81 -6.92 -24.96
N THR A 88 6.24 -5.95 -25.68
CA THR A 88 6.54 -4.53 -25.48
C THR A 88 6.05 -4.05 -24.12
N ILE A 89 4.81 -4.37 -23.75
CA ILE A 89 4.26 -4.05 -22.43
C ILE A 89 5.10 -4.67 -21.32
N ARG A 90 5.48 -5.95 -21.44
CA ARG A 90 6.33 -6.62 -20.44
C ARG A 90 7.67 -5.89 -20.25
N LYS A 91 8.30 -5.42 -21.33
CA LYS A 91 9.53 -4.62 -21.25
C LYS A 91 9.29 -3.28 -20.56
N GLU A 92 8.18 -2.61 -20.83
CA GLU A 92 7.83 -1.35 -20.13
C GLU A 92 7.53 -1.58 -18.65
N LEU A 93 6.84 -2.67 -18.30
CA LEU A 93 6.64 -3.04 -16.89
C LEU A 93 7.97 -3.28 -16.18
N TYR A 94 8.93 -3.94 -16.83
CA TYR A 94 10.30 -4.06 -16.28
C TYR A 94 10.99 -2.71 -16.11
N SER A 95 10.79 -1.77 -17.04
CA SER A 95 11.34 -0.42 -16.91
C SER A 95 10.68 0.38 -15.78
N LEU A 96 9.38 0.15 -15.53
CA LEU A 96 8.60 0.84 -14.51
C LEU A 96 8.99 0.40 -13.08
N MET A 97 9.05 -0.91 -12.83
CA MET A 97 9.22 -1.46 -11.47
C MET A 97 10.51 -2.26 -11.25
N GLY A 98 11.24 -2.58 -12.32
CA GLY A 98 12.37 -3.49 -12.29
C GLY A 98 11.95 -4.97 -12.39
N ARG A 99 12.83 -5.79 -12.97
CA ARG A 99 12.57 -7.24 -13.17
C ARG A 99 12.33 -7.98 -11.87
N SER A 100 13.11 -7.71 -10.83
CA SER A 100 12.95 -8.39 -9.54
C SER A 100 11.56 -8.13 -8.94
N MET A 101 11.10 -6.87 -8.93
CA MET A 101 9.77 -6.56 -8.38
C MET A 101 8.66 -7.20 -9.20
N PHE A 102 8.78 -7.19 -10.54
CA PHE A 102 7.82 -7.86 -11.41
C PHE A 102 7.60 -9.33 -11.00
N TYR A 103 8.69 -10.08 -10.79
CA TYR A 103 8.57 -11.49 -10.40
C TYR A 103 8.06 -11.66 -8.97
N ARG A 104 8.41 -10.79 -8.02
CA ARG A 104 7.83 -10.84 -6.66
C ARG A 104 6.32 -10.60 -6.66
N ILE A 105 5.85 -9.67 -7.49
CA ILE A 105 4.42 -9.39 -7.68
C ILE A 105 3.74 -10.61 -8.34
N ARG A 106 4.33 -11.14 -9.40
CA ARG A 106 3.83 -12.34 -10.10
C ARG A 106 3.74 -13.55 -9.16
N ASN A 107 4.78 -13.80 -8.37
CA ASN A 107 4.82 -14.87 -7.38
C ASN A 107 3.96 -14.60 -6.14
N LYS A 108 3.19 -13.50 -6.11
CA LYS A 108 2.29 -13.11 -5.01
C LYS A 108 3.01 -12.85 -3.67
N GLU A 109 4.32 -12.60 -3.73
CA GLU A 109 5.15 -12.23 -2.58
C GLU A 109 5.01 -10.74 -2.23
N ARG A 110 4.50 -9.93 -3.16
CA ARG A 110 4.24 -8.49 -2.99
C ARG A 110 2.89 -8.11 -3.58
N MET A 111 2.14 -7.30 -2.84
CA MET A 111 0.91 -6.67 -3.29
C MET A 111 1.21 -5.33 -3.97
N LEU A 112 0.34 -4.94 -4.90
CA LEU A 112 0.39 -3.66 -5.62
C LEU A 112 -0.52 -2.64 -4.96
N HIS A 113 0.07 -1.51 -4.55
CA HIS A 113 -0.68 -0.34 -4.09
C HIS A 113 -1.60 0.19 -5.21
N PRO A 114 -2.77 0.79 -4.90
CA PRO A 114 -3.64 1.41 -5.91
C PRO A 114 -2.91 2.33 -6.89
N ASP A 115 -1.88 3.05 -6.45
CA ASP A 115 -1.10 3.92 -7.34
C ASP A 115 -0.19 3.14 -8.30
N GLU A 116 0.41 2.04 -7.86
CA GLU A 116 1.14 1.12 -8.75
C GLU A 116 0.18 0.48 -9.77
N GLN A 117 -1.05 0.13 -9.35
CA GLN A 117 -2.08 -0.37 -10.26
C GLN A 117 -2.46 0.66 -11.34
N LYS A 118 -2.55 1.95 -10.98
CA LYS A 118 -2.79 3.05 -11.94
C LYS A 118 -1.63 3.18 -12.92
N GLN A 119 -0.38 3.09 -12.45
CA GLN A 119 0.80 3.15 -13.32
C GLN A 119 0.81 1.98 -14.32
N ILE A 120 0.50 0.76 -13.87
CA ILE A 120 0.37 -0.40 -14.76
C ILE A 120 -0.76 -0.16 -15.77
N THR A 121 -1.93 0.33 -15.33
CA THR A 121 -3.05 0.67 -16.22
C THR A 121 -2.64 1.69 -17.28
N ALA A 122 -1.86 2.72 -16.90
CA ALA A 122 -1.36 3.74 -17.83
C ALA A 122 -0.43 3.15 -18.91
N VAL A 123 0.37 2.14 -18.57
CA VAL A 123 1.17 1.40 -19.57
C VAL A 123 0.25 0.74 -20.59
N PHE A 124 -0.83 0.08 -20.16
CA PHE A 124 -1.75 -0.60 -21.08
C PHE A 124 -2.46 0.39 -22.01
N LEU A 125 -2.94 1.51 -21.46
CA LEU A 125 -3.58 2.58 -22.22
C LEU A 125 -2.64 3.16 -23.28
N LYS A 126 -1.35 3.32 -22.97
CA LYS A 126 -0.33 3.80 -23.94
C LYS A 126 -0.22 2.91 -25.18
N HIS A 127 -0.49 1.60 -25.04
CA HIS A 127 -0.46 0.64 -26.15
C HIS A 127 -1.84 0.39 -26.76
N GLY A 128 -2.82 1.28 -26.51
CA GLY A 128 -4.16 1.21 -27.10
C GLY A 128 -5.06 0.12 -26.49
N ILE A 129 -4.73 -0.38 -25.30
CA ILE A 129 -5.56 -1.36 -24.59
C ILE A 129 -6.48 -0.59 -23.65
N GLU A 130 -7.74 -0.42 -24.08
CA GLU A 130 -8.76 0.33 -23.34
C GLU A 130 -9.29 -0.45 -22.13
N ASN A 131 -9.28 -1.78 -22.20
CA ASN A 131 -9.69 -2.63 -21.10
C ASN A 131 -8.69 -2.54 -19.96
N LYS A 132 -9.19 -2.23 -18.75
CA LYS A 132 -8.37 -2.18 -17.55
C LYS A 132 -7.72 -3.56 -17.31
N PRO A 133 -6.40 -3.64 -17.00
CA PRO A 133 -5.77 -4.89 -16.68
C PRO A 133 -6.44 -5.54 -15.46
N GLU A 134 -6.76 -6.83 -15.58
CA GLU A 134 -7.28 -7.63 -14.48
C GLU A 134 -6.12 -8.25 -13.70
N PHE A 135 -6.10 -7.99 -12.40
CA PHE A 135 -5.17 -8.61 -11.46
C PHE A 135 -5.79 -9.87 -10.86
N ASP A 136 -4.97 -10.84 -10.48
CA ASP A 136 -5.47 -12.17 -10.09
C ASP A 136 -6.38 -12.12 -8.85
N LYS A 137 -6.09 -11.22 -7.89
CA LYS A 137 -6.90 -11.02 -6.69
C LYS A 137 -6.81 -9.58 -6.18
N TYR A 138 -7.86 -9.14 -5.48
CA TYR A 138 -7.85 -7.91 -4.70
C TYR A 138 -8.02 -8.19 -3.21
N ILE A 139 -7.32 -7.41 -2.38
CA ILE A 139 -7.35 -7.50 -0.91
C ILE A 139 -7.35 -6.09 -0.34
N ASP A 140 -8.28 -5.80 0.56
CA ASP A 140 -8.29 -4.54 1.29
C ASP A 140 -7.31 -4.61 2.47
N LEU A 141 -6.29 -3.76 2.48
CA LEU A 141 -5.26 -3.70 3.54
C LEU A 141 -5.16 -2.27 4.06
N PHE A 142 -4.66 -2.09 5.28
CA PHE A 142 -4.33 -0.76 5.78
C PHE A 142 -3.21 -0.13 4.96
N ASP A 143 -3.37 1.17 4.70
CA ASP A 143 -2.42 1.96 3.94
C ASP A 143 -1.37 2.57 4.88
N TRP A 144 -0.31 1.82 5.14
CA TRP A 144 0.70 2.12 6.16
C TRP A 144 1.66 3.26 5.78
#